data_AF-A0A962X8A7-F1
#
_entry.id   AF-A0A962X8A7-F1
#
_cell.length_a   1.000
_cell.length_b   1.000
_cell.length_c   1.000
_cell.angle_alpha   90.00
_cell.angle_beta   90.00
_cell.angle_gamma   90.00
#
_symmetry.space_group_name_H-M   'P 1'
#
loop_
_entity.id
_entity.type
_entity.pdbx_description
1 polymer ?
#
loop_
_entity_poly.entity_id
_entity_poly.type
_entity_poly.pdbx_seq_one_letter_code
_entity_poly.pdbx_strand_id
1 'polypeptide(L)'
;MAAADWRDCSDAEGKPYSLVHFPKAACLDCQARTLCIQAKQQPRRSYAHPRPEHEALYVARHRLRRKEGRRLYAQRVGVEGTLSQGVRAFGLRRARYRGLAKAHLQQVVAAVAMNLERITAWLAAGRPLAATRTSRFAAPKPIRQQYHCWVYPILWPPREISLSLFFSPPLSQDLHPSG
;
A
#
# COMPACT_ATOMS: atom_id res chain seq x y z
N MET A 1 -29.96 -7.15 15.46
CA MET A 1 -28.95 -7.04 14.39
C MET A 1 -29.39 -7.96 13.26
N ALA A 2 -29.75 -7.42 12.10
CA ALA A 2 -30.15 -8.28 10.98
C ALA A 2 -28.91 -8.98 10.40
N ALA A 3 -28.97 -10.31 10.27
CA ALA A 3 -27.86 -11.11 9.75
C ALA A 3 -27.61 -10.81 8.25
N ALA A 4 -26.35 -10.89 7.84
CA ALA A 4 -26.00 -10.83 6.42
C ALA A 4 -26.35 -12.17 5.75
N ASP A 5 -26.91 -12.10 4.55
CA ASP A 5 -27.19 -13.26 3.70
C ASP A 5 -25.94 -13.62 2.89
N TRP A 6 -25.64 -14.91 2.75
CA TRP A 6 -24.49 -15.43 2.03
C TRP A 6 -24.96 -16.28 0.86
N ARG A 7 -24.42 -16.01 -0.33
CA ARG A 7 -24.76 -16.75 -1.55
C ARG A 7 -23.50 -17.14 -2.28
N ASP A 8 -23.42 -18.40 -2.69
CA ASP A 8 -22.40 -18.82 -3.63
C ASP A 8 -22.86 -18.47 -5.05
N CYS A 9 -21.96 -17.88 -5.81
CA CYS A 9 -22.21 -17.33 -7.14
C CYS A 9 -21.04 -17.68 -8.06
N SER A 10 -21.24 -17.56 -9.36
CA SER A 10 -20.18 -17.68 -10.36
C SER A 10 -20.15 -16.44 -11.25
N ASP A 11 -18.97 -16.04 -11.70
CA ASP A 11 -18.81 -14.95 -12.68
C ASP A 11 -19.12 -15.41 -14.12
N ALA A 12 -18.98 -14.51 -15.09
CA ALA A 12 -19.27 -14.81 -16.49
C ALA A 12 -18.34 -15.90 -17.07
N GLU A 13 -17.15 -16.04 -16.48
CA GLU A 13 -16.15 -17.06 -16.80
C GLU A 13 -16.32 -18.35 -15.98
N GLY A 14 -17.36 -18.45 -15.15
CA GLY A 14 -17.69 -19.63 -14.34
C GLY A 14 -16.86 -19.77 -13.05
N LYS A 15 -16.10 -18.76 -12.64
CA LYS A 15 -15.30 -18.81 -11.41
C LYS A 15 -16.18 -18.57 -10.18
N PRO A 16 -16.06 -19.40 -9.15
CA PRO A 16 -16.90 -19.28 -7.96
C PRO A 16 -16.47 -18.11 -7.07
N TYR A 17 -17.44 -17.48 -6.41
CA TYR A 17 -17.25 -16.49 -5.35
C TYR A 17 -18.43 -16.50 -4.37
N SER A 18 -18.21 -16.06 -3.14
CA SER A 18 -19.29 -15.90 -2.16
C SER A 18 -19.70 -14.42 -2.09
N LEU A 19 -20.98 -14.15 -2.29
CA LEU A 19 -21.60 -12.83 -2.18
C LEU A 19 -22.26 -12.68 -0.82
N VAL A 20 -21.85 -11.65 -0.08
CA VAL A 20 -22.48 -11.26 1.18
C VAL A 20 -23.40 -10.08 0.92
N HIS A 21 -24.69 -10.28 1.14
CA HIS A 21 -25.73 -9.28 0.98
C HIS A 21 -26.17 -8.72 2.34
N PHE A 22 -26.06 -7.40 2.48
CA PHE A 22 -26.51 -6.72 3.70
C PHE A 22 -27.98 -6.29 3.53
N PRO A 23 -28.86 -6.56 4.52
CA PRO A 23 -30.25 -6.12 4.47
C PRO A 23 -30.34 -4.60 4.28
N LYS A 24 -31.22 -4.14 3.38
CA LYS A 24 -31.30 -2.73 2.98
C LYS A 24 -31.56 -1.79 4.16
N ALA A 25 -32.57 -2.08 4.97
CA ALA A 25 -32.91 -1.27 6.16
C ALA A 25 -31.70 -1.16 7.11
N ALA A 26 -31.17 -2.30 7.55
CA ALA A 26 -30.00 -2.35 8.44
C ALA A 26 -28.77 -1.63 7.87
N CYS A 27 -28.56 -1.69 6.55
CA CYS A 27 -27.45 -1.02 5.89
C CYS A 27 -27.67 0.50 5.74
N LEU A 28 -28.92 0.95 5.55
CA LEU A 28 -29.28 2.38 5.48
C LEU A 28 -29.19 3.04 6.86
N ASP A 29 -29.60 2.33 7.90
CA ASP A 29 -29.59 2.80 9.28
C ASP A 29 -28.20 2.69 9.95
N CYS A 30 -27.20 2.15 9.23
CA CYS A 30 -25.85 1.99 9.74
C CYS A 30 -25.12 3.33 9.83
N GLN A 31 -24.71 3.73 11.04
CA GLN A 31 -23.97 4.96 11.30
C GLN A 31 -22.63 5.03 10.54
N ALA A 32 -21.99 3.89 10.30
CA ALA A 32 -20.73 3.80 9.55
C ALA A 32 -20.93 3.72 8.02
N ARG A 33 -22.17 3.84 7.51
CA ARG A 33 -22.48 3.69 6.08
C ARG A 33 -21.65 4.63 5.20
N THR A 34 -21.46 5.87 5.63
CA THR A 34 -20.70 6.90 4.90
C THR A 34 -19.22 6.53 4.72
N LEU A 35 -18.65 5.71 5.62
CA LEU A 35 -17.30 5.16 5.50
C LEU A 35 -17.26 3.88 4.67
N CYS A 36 -18.40 3.22 4.49
CA CYS A 36 -18.49 1.88 3.94
C CYS A 36 -18.81 1.86 2.44
N ILE A 37 -19.80 2.64 2.00
CA ILE A 37 -20.23 2.72 0.60
C ILE A 37 -20.65 4.16 0.22
N GLN A 38 -20.42 4.54 -1.03
CA GLN A 38 -20.83 5.85 -1.56
C GLN A 38 -22.28 5.86 -2.10
N ALA A 39 -22.89 4.69 -2.29
CA ALA A 39 -24.25 4.58 -2.83
C ALA A 39 -25.30 5.07 -1.82
N LYS A 40 -26.15 6.01 -2.22
CA LYS A 40 -27.16 6.61 -1.33
C LYS A 40 -28.23 5.61 -0.89
N GLN A 41 -28.75 4.81 -1.82
CA GLN A 41 -29.94 3.98 -1.58
C GLN A 41 -29.69 2.47 -1.63
N GLN A 42 -28.60 2.02 -2.26
CA GLN A 42 -28.31 0.60 -2.44
C GLN A 42 -27.61 0.01 -1.20
N PRO A 43 -27.98 -1.19 -0.73
CA PRO A 43 -27.24 -1.84 0.34
C PRO A 43 -25.81 -2.20 -0.09
N ARG A 44 -24.95 -2.41 0.91
CA ARG A 44 -23.63 -2.97 0.67
C ARG A 44 -23.77 -4.40 0.15
N ARG A 45 -22.94 -4.72 -0.84
CA ARG A 45 -22.64 -6.09 -1.26
C ARG A 45 -21.14 -6.26 -1.20
N SER A 46 -20.67 -7.36 -0.60
CA SER A 46 -19.24 -7.68 -0.57
C SER A 46 -19.00 -9.05 -1.18
N TYR A 47 -17.90 -9.11 -1.94
CA TYR A 47 -17.46 -10.30 -2.63
C TYR A 47 -16.32 -10.91 -1.82
N ALA A 48 -16.41 -12.20 -1.57
CA ALA A 48 -15.38 -13.00 -0.93
C ALA A 48 -14.91 -14.09 -1.89
N HIS A 49 -13.60 -14.31 -1.89
CA HIS A 49 -13.02 -15.45 -2.60
C HIS A 49 -13.48 -16.76 -1.95
N PRO A 50 -13.59 -17.85 -2.73
CA PRO A 50 -13.69 -19.19 -2.18
C PRO A 50 -12.59 -19.45 -1.16
N ARG A 51 -12.89 -20.28 -0.16
CA ARG A 51 -11.97 -20.56 0.95
C ARG A 51 -10.55 -20.94 0.50
N PRO A 52 -10.33 -21.82 -0.51
CA PRO A 52 -8.98 -22.17 -0.94
C PRO A 52 -8.17 -20.96 -1.46
N GLU A 53 -8.81 -20.10 -2.25
CA GLU A 53 -8.17 -18.88 -2.77
C GLU A 53 -7.89 -17.87 -1.65
N HIS A 54 -8.85 -17.70 -0.74
CA HIS A 54 -8.67 -16.84 0.42
C HIS A 54 -7.49 -17.29 1.30
N GLU A 55 -7.38 -18.59 1.56
CA GLU A 55 -6.27 -19.17 2.31
C GLU A 55 -4.93 -19.01 1.57
N ALA A 56 -4.90 -19.23 0.25
CA ALA A 56 -3.72 -18.97 -0.56
C ALA A 56 -3.27 -17.50 -0.49
N LEU A 57 -4.20 -16.55 -0.59
CA LEU A 57 -3.92 -15.12 -0.45
C LEU A 57 -3.42 -14.78 0.97
N TYR A 58 -4.02 -15.37 2.00
CA TYR A 58 -3.61 -15.19 3.38
C TYR A 58 -2.17 -15.67 3.60
N VAL A 59 -1.85 -16.88 3.15
CA VAL A 59 -0.50 -17.45 3.21
C VAL A 59 0.50 -16.59 2.44
N ALA A 60 0.16 -16.14 1.22
CA ALA A 60 1.01 -15.25 0.43
C ALA A 60 1.29 -13.92 1.14
N ARG A 61 0.25 -13.26 1.68
CA ARG A 61 0.40 -12.01 2.45
C ARG A 61 1.27 -12.21 3.68
N HIS A 62 1.09 -13.32 4.40
CA HIS A 62 1.91 -13.63 5.56
C HIS A 62 3.39 -13.83 5.19
N ARG A 63 3.66 -14.54 4.09
CA ARG A 63 5.03 -14.68 3.55
C ARG A 63 5.64 -13.33 3.20
N LEU A 64 4.89 -12.46 2.51
CA LEU A 64 5.37 -11.12 2.10
C LEU A 64 5.57 -10.15 3.26
N ARG A 65 4.93 -10.37 4.42
CA ARG A 65 5.16 -9.59 5.65
C ARG A 65 6.48 -9.94 6.34
N ARG A 66 7.09 -11.08 6.04
CA ARG A 66 8.40 -11.46 6.61
C ARG A 66 9.54 -10.70 5.92
N LYS A 67 10.70 -10.58 6.59
CA LYS A 67 11.86 -9.84 6.08
C LYS A 67 12.40 -10.46 4.78
N GLU A 68 12.47 -11.79 4.74
CA GLU A 68 12.89 -12.57 3.58
C GLU A 68 11.93 -12.37 2.41
N GLY A 69 10.62 -12.44 2.70
CA GLY A 69 9.57 -12.19 1.71
C GLY A 69 9.63 -10.78 1.13
N ARG A 70 9.81 -9.75 1.96
CA ARG A 70 10.02 -8.37 1.50
C ARG A 70 11.25 -8.23 0.61
N ARG A 71 12.38 -8.86 0.99
CA ARG A 71 13.63 -8.81 0.21
C ARG A 71 13.47 -9.44 -1.17
N LEU A 72 12.81 -10.60 -1.24
CA LEU A 72 12.49 -11.25 -2.52
C LEU A 72 11.53 -10.40 -3.35
N TYR A 73 10.47 -9.87 -2.73
CA TYR A 73 9.48 -9.05 -3.43
C TYR A 73 10.05 -7.73 -3.94
N ALA A 74 11.02 -7.14 -3.23
CA ALA A 74 11.71 -5.92 -3.66
C ALA A 74 12.41 -6.06 -5.03
N GLN A 75 12.79 -7.28 -5.43
CA GLN A 75 13.35 -7.53 -6.78
C GLN A 75 12.36 -7.19 -7.90
N ARG A 76 11.04 -7.27 -7.64
CA ARG A 76 10.01 -6.86 -8.62
C ARG A 76 10.02 -5.38 -8.93
N VAL A 77 10.44 -4.54 -7.96
CA VAL A 77 10.51 -3.09 -8.16
C VAL A 77 11.45 -2.74 -9.32
N GLY A 78 12.54 -3.50 -9.49
CA GLY A 78 13.44 -3.34 -10.63
C GLY A 78 12.79 -3.68 -11.98
N VAL A 79 11.93 -4.70 -12.02
CA VAL A 79 11.18 -5.09 -13.21
C VAL A 79 10.17 -4.00 -13.59
N GLU A 80 9.39 -3.50 -12.61
CA GLU A 80 8.41 -2.43 -12.85
C GLU A 80 9.08 -1.12 -13.30
N GLY A 81 10.23 -0.77 -12.71
CA GLY A 81 11.04 0.36 -13.15
C GLY A 81 11.51 0.22 -14.59
N THR A 82 12.00 -0.97 -14.96
CA THR A 82 12.42 -1.28 -16.34
C THR A 82 11.27 -1.20 -17.32
N LEU A 83 10.12 -1.78 -16.99
CA LEU A 83 8.93 -1.71 -17.83
C LEU A 83 8.45 -0.26 -17.99
N SER A 84 8.47 0.54 -16.92
CA SER A 84 8.11 1.95 -16.99
C SER A 84 9.08 2.76 -17.86
N GLN A 85 10.39 2.49 -17.79
CA GLN A 85 11.39 3.12 -18.67
C GLN A 85 11.09 2.76 -20.13
N GLY A 86 10.92 1.48 -20.42
CA GLY A 86 10.61 1.00 -21.77
C GLY A 86 9.31 1.58 -22.33
N VAL A 87 8.25 1.66 -21.53
CA VAL A 87 6.97 2.25 -21.96
C VAL A 87 7.09 3.74 -22.25
N ARG A 88 7.79 4.51 -21.40
CA ARG A 88 7.82 5.97 -21.49
C ARG A 88 8.87 6.49 -22.48
N ALA A 89 10.04 5.87 -22.53
CA ALA A 89 11.16 6.32 -23.35
C ALA A 89 11.32 5.53 -24.67
N PHE A 90 10.98 4.23 -24.68
CA PHE A 90 11.26 3.34 -25.82
C PHE A 90 10.01 2.82 -26.54
N GLY A 91 8.81 3.27 -26.15
CA GLY A 91 7.58 3.01 -26.89
C GLY A 91 7.10 1.55 -26.89
N LEU A 92 7.41 0.76 -25.86
CA LEU A 92 7.07 -0.68 -25.80
C LEU A 92 5.58 -1.02 -26.03
N ARG A 93 4.66 -0.07 -25.84
CA ARG A 93 3.21 -0.27 -26.07
C ARG A 93 2.79 -0.26 -27.54
N ARG A 94 3.68 0.07 -28.47
CA ARG A 94 3.35 0.17 -29.90
C ARG A 94 4.26 -0.75 -30.71
N ALA A 95 3.69 -1.77 -31.35
CA ALA A 95 4.37 -2.53 -32.39
C ALA A 95 4.26 -1.74 -33.71
N ARG A 96 5.38 -1.13 -34.15
CA ARG A 96 5.43 -0.33 -35.38
C ARG A 96 5.50 -1.21 -36.62
N TYR A 97 6.06 -2.40 -36.48
CA TYR A 97 6.20 -3.36 -37.57
C TYR A 97 5.17 -4.48 -37.46
N ARG A 98 4.70 -4.96 -38.61
CA ARG A 98 3.78 -6.10 -38.72
C ARG A 98 4.58 -7.41 -38.85
N GLY A 99 4.09 -8.46 -38.19
CA GLY A 99 4.71 -9.80 -38.17
C GLY A 99 5.62 -10.03 -36.96
N LEU A 100 5.60 -11.25 -36.43
CA LEU A 100 6.28 -11.62 -35.18
C LEU A 100 7.79 -11.40 -35.23
N ALA A 101 8.44 -11.74 -36.34
CA ALA A 101 9.89 -11.57 -36.50
C ALA A 101 10.31 -10.09 -36.41
N LYS A 102 9.59 -9.19 -37.09
CA LYS A 102 9.89 -7.75 -37.07
C LYS A 102 9.53 -7.11 -35.72
N ALA A 103 8.44 -7.55 -35.09
CA ALA A 103 8.09 -7.13 -33.74
C ALA A 103 9.16 -7.58 -32.73
N HIS A 104 9.65 -8.81 -32.82
CA HIS A 104 10.75 -9.31 -32.00
C HIS A 104 12.01 -8.46 -32.15
N LEU A 105 12.42 -8.18 -33.39
CA LEU A 105 13.56 -7.29 -33.66
C LEU A 105 13.37 -5.91 -33.02
N GLN A 106 12.18 -5.32 -33.13
CA GLN A 106 11.87 -4.04 -32.48
C GLN A 106 12.06 -4.12 -30.95
N GLN A 107 11.60 -5.21 -30.31
CA GLN A 107 11.77 -5.39 -28.86
C GLN A 107 13.23 -5.58 -28.46
N VAL A 108 14.01 -6.34 -29.24
CA VAL A 108 15.45 -6.53 -29.01
C VAL A 108 16.17 -5.20 -29.13
N VAL A 109 15.91 -4.42 -30.19
CA VAL A 109 16.53 -3.09 -30.38
C VAL A 109 16.14 -2.14 -29.24
N ALA A 110 14.89 -2.15 -28.80
CA ALA A 110 14.46 -1.35 -27.64
C ALA A 110 15.19 -1.77 -26.35
N ALA A 111 15.40 -3.08 -26.13
CA ALA A 111 16.15 -3.60 -24.99
C ALA A 111 17.62 -3.19 -25.02
N VAL A 112 18.26 -3.26 -26.20
CA VAL A 112 19.64 -2.78 -26.39
C VAL A 112 19.73 -1.29 -26.09
N ALA A 113 18.83 -0.47 -26.64
CA ALA A 113 18.82 0.96 -26.42
C ALA A 113 18.62 1.34 -24.94
N MET A 114 17.73 0.62 -24.22
CA MET A 114 17.57 0.76 -22.77
C MET A 114 18.86 0.47 -21.99
N ASN A 115 19.57 -0.60 -22.36
CA ASN A 115 20.83 -0.97 -21.71
C ASN A 115 21.93 0.07 -21.98
N LEU A 116 22.02 0.60 -23.20
CA LEU A 116 22.96 1.67 -23.54
C LEU A 116 22.67 2.96 -22.76
N GLU A 117 21.41 3.36 -22.62
CA GLU A 117 21.02 4.51 -21.78
C GLU A 117 21.43 4.31 -20.32
N ARG A 118 21.29 3.09 -19.79
CA ARG A 118 21.69 2.77 -18.41
C ARG A 118 23.19 2.79 -18.21
N ILE A 119 23.95 2.23 -19.15
CA ILE A 119 25.42 2.26 -19.12
C ILE A 119 25.92 3.69 -19.18
N THR A 120 25.38 4.51 -20.09
CA THR A 120 25.77 5.92 -20.20
C THR A 120 25.40 6.70 -18.95
N ALA A 121 24.22 6.48 -18.36
CA ALA A 121 23.83 7.09 -17.08
C ALA A 121 24.73 6.67 -15.90
N TRP A 122 25.17 5.41 -15.88
CA TRP A 122 26.09 4.89 -14.86
C TRP A 122 27.50 5.48 -15.00
N LEU A 123 28.04 5.50 -16.24
CA LEU A 123 29.37 6.06 -16.53
C LEU A 123 29.43 7.57 -16.31
N ALA A 124 28.34 8.31 -16.55
CA ALA A 124 28.28 9.76 -16.39
C ALA A 124 28.28 10.23 -14.92
N ALA A 125 28.51 9.33 -13.95
CA ALA A 125 28.71 9.61 -12.52
C ALA A 125 27.94 10.83 -11.99
N GLY A 126 26.60 10.79 -12.05
CA GLY A 126 25.80 11.93 -11.57
C GLY A 126 24.34 11.99 -11.96
N ARG A 127 23.83 11.12 -12.86
CA ARG A 127 22.37 11.06 -13.08
C ARG A 127 21.73 10.30 -11.92
N PRO A 128 20.93 10.97 -11.06
CA PRO A 128 20.21 10.26 -10.01
C PRO A 128 19.27 9.25 -10.66
N LEU A 129 19.18 8.05 -10.09
CA LEU A 129 18.16 7.08 -10.47
C LEU A 129 16.79 7.76 -10.40
N ALA A 130 15.97 7.58 -11.43
CA ALA A 130 14.65 8.19 -11.48
C ALA A 130 13.90 7.88 -10.19
N ALA A 131 13.50 8.92 -9.46
CA ALA A 131 12.79 8.76 -8.19
C ALA A 131 11.53 7.92 -8.42
N THR A 132 11.30 6.94 -7.53
CA THR A 132 10.08 6.14 -7.57
C THR A 132 8.89 7.09 -7.45
N ARG A 133 8.09 7.20 -8.52
CA ARG A 133 6.88 8.00 -8.50
C ARG A 133 5.95 7.45 -7.42
N THR A 134 5.82 8.16 -6.31
CA THR A 134 4.80 7.87 -5.30
C THR A 134 3.44 8.17 -5.90
N SER A 135 2.63 7.14 -6.09
CA SER A 135 1.25 7.33 -6.55
C SER A 135 0.45 8.08 -5.47
N ARG A 136 -0.66 8.72 -5.84
CA ARG A 136 -1.58 9.35 -4.88
C ARG A 136 -2.14 8.35 -3.85
N PHE A 137 -2.00 7.05 -4.09
CA PHE A 137 -2.43 5.97 -3.21
C PHE A 137 -1.35 5.52 -2.21
N ALA A 138 -0.08 5.88 -2.43
CA ALA A 138 1.03 5.54 -1.53
C ALA A 138 0.97 6.29 -0.19
N ALA A 139 0.32 7.46 -0.18
CA ALA A 139 -0.06 8.18 1.02
C ALA A 139 -1.58 8.02 1.21
N PRO A 140 -2.07 6.94 1.84
CA PRO A 140 -3.45 6.95 2.31
C PRO A 140 -3.59 8.18 3.20
N LYS A 141 -4.53 9.09 2.87
CA LYS A 141 -4.92 10.14 3.82
C LYS A 141 -5.24 9.42 5.13
N PRO A 142 -4.71 9.86 6.28
CA PRO A 142 -5.15 9.28 7.55
C PRO A 142 -6.67 9.31 7.51
N ILE A 143 -7.30 8.15 7.70
CA ILE A 143 -8.73 8.11 8.04
C ILE A 143 -8.83 9.11 9.18
N ARG A 144 -9.59 10.19 8.94
CA ARG A 144 -9.76 11.27 9.92
C ARG A 144 -10.33 10.59 11.16
N GLN A 145 -9.46 10.29 12.11
CA GLN A 145 -9.80 9.57 13.31
C GLN A 145 -10.43 10.58 14.25
N GLN A 146 -11.60 11.09 13.85
CA GLN A 146 -12.46 11.89 14.70
C GLN A 146 -13.33 10.93 15.48
N TYR A 147 -12.70 10.18 16.38
CA TYR A 147 -13.40 9.49 17.46
C TYR A 147 -13.18 10.32 18.72
N HIS A 148 -14.09 11.27 18.95
CA HIS A 148 -14.26 11.87 20.26
C HIS A 148 -15.57 11.34 20.82
N CYS A 149 -15.45 10.49 21.83
CA CYS A 149 -16.46 10.07 22.83
C CYS A 149 -17.66 9.28 22.27
N TRP A 150 -18.02 8.11 22.81
CA TRP A 150 -18.43 7.89 24.20
C TRP A 150 -17.86 6.58 24.80
N VAL A 151 -17.17 6.74 25.93
CA VAL A 151 -17.18 5.94 27.18
C VAL A 151 -17.20 4.41 27.08
N TYR A 152 -16.06 3.77 27.41
CA TYR A 152 -15.89 2.91 28.61
C TYR A 152 -14.38 2.77 28.95
N PRO A 153 -13.98 2.88 30.23
CA PRO A 153 -12.59 2.78 30.64
C PRO A 153 -12.25 1.31 30.98
N ILE A 154 -11.38 0.68 30.21
CA ILE A 154 -10.70 -0.56 30.62
C ILE A 154 -9.21 -0.39 30.35
N LEU A 155 -8.53 0.05 31.41
CA LEU A 155 -7.15 -0.26 31.80
C LEU A 155 -6.15 -0.57 30.67
N TRP A 156 -5.45 0.47 30.21
CA TRP A 156 -4.10 0.31 29.65
C TRP A 156 -3.25 1.48 30.17
N PRO A 157 -2.22 1.23 31.00
CA PRO A 157 -1.43 2.31 31.58
C PRO A 157 -0.53 2.95 30.50
N PRO A 158 -0.42 4.28 30.44
CA PRO A 158 0.59 4.94 29.63
C PRO A 158 1.95 4.83 30.32
N ARG A 159 2.96 4.41 29.55
CA ARG A 159 4.37 4.45 29.94
C ARG A 159 4.76 5.91 30.20
N GLU A 160 5.30 6.18 31.39
CA GLU A 160 5.95 7.43 31.72
C GLU A 160 7.16 7.67 30.82
N ILE A 161 7.17 8.81 30.13
CA ILE A 161 8.38 9.46 29.64
C ILE A 161 8.49 10.74 30.44
N SER A 162 9.34 10.73 31.46
CA SER A 162 9.76 11.94 32.17
C SER A 162 10.83 12.63 31.33
N LEU A 163 10.50 13.81 30.80
CA LEU A 163 11.45 14.78 30.27
C LEU A 163 11.20 16.10 31.02
N SER A 164 11.77 16.19 32.23
CA SER A 164 11.96 17.48 32.90
C SER A 164 13.27 18.11 32.40
N LEU A 165 13.15 19.02 31.45
CA LEU A 165 14.12 20.10 31.26
C LEU A 165 13.86 21.13 32.36
N PHE A 166 14.71 21.19 33.37
CA PHE A 166 14.84 22.37 34.22
C PHE A 166 16.32 22.75 34.34
N PHE A 167 16.64 23.83 33.64
CA PHE A 167 17.56 24.90 34.03
C PHE A 167 18.93 24.54 34.64
N SER A 168 19.98 24.89 33.89
CA SER A 168 21.38 24.99 34.31
C SER A 168 21.57 25.89 35.54
N PRO A 169 22.62 25.64 36.36
CA PRO A 169 22.97 26.49 37.50
C PRO A 169 23.89 27.64 37.06
N PRO A 170 23.99 28.72 37.87
CA PRO A 170 25.22 29.48 37.94
C PRO A 170 25.84 29.53 39.34
N LEU A 171 27.15 29.73 39.28
CA LEU A 171 28.18 29.84 40.31
C LEU A 171 27.87 30.67 41.57
N SER A 172 28.46 30.17 42.67
CA SER A 172 29.34 30.87 43.64
C SER A 172 28.76 31.99 44.51
N GLN A 173 28.86 31.80 45.83
CA GLN A 173 29.49 32.76 46.73
C GLN A 173 29.89 32.09 48.06
N ASP A 174 31.12 32.40 48.47
CA ASP A 174 31.85 31.94 49.65
C ASP A 174 31.43 32.62 50.97
N LEU A 175 32.10 32.16 52.05
CA LEU A 175 32.39 32.79 53.36
C LEU A 175 31.48 32.35 54.53
N HIS A 176 31.89 31.37 55.37
CA HIS A 176 32.81 31.44 56.55
C HIS A 176 31.97 31.41 57.88
N PRO A 177 32.52 31.20 59.10
CA PRO A 177 33.76 30.54 59.52
C PRO A 177 33.58 29.55 60.73
N SER A 178 34.67 28.86 61.08
CA SER A 178 35.17 28.48 62.42
C SER A 178 34.34 27.65 63.41
N GLY A 179 34.92 26.50 63.77
CA GLY A 179 34.69 25.72 64.98
C GLY A 179 35.58 24.49 64.97
#